data_AF-A0A9Q0PPN6-F1
#
_entry.id   AF-A0A9Q0PPN6-F1
#
_cell.length_a   1.000
_cell.length_b   1.000
_cell.length_c   1.000
_cell.angle_alpha   90.00
_cell.angle_beta   90.00
_cell.angle_gamma   90.00
#
_symmetry.space_group_name_H-M   'P 1'
#
loop_
_entity.id
_entity.type
_entity.pdbx_description
1 polymer ?
#
loop_
_entity_poly.entity_id
_entity_poly.type
_entity_poly.pdbx_seq_one_letter_code
_entity_poly.pdbx_strand_id
1 'polypeptide(L)'
;MNREEKEEEEEEEEEIVCLDESFFINDNYQLTTFTFGSQVIELLCLHSSSTDFDLTGQLVWPGAMLLNDYLAKNAEMLRGCSIIELGSGVGVTGILCSRFCRQLLLTDHNDEVLKILKKNIELCVSSENPNCCAELVAEKLEWGNSDHIDQILQRYSGGFDLILGADIYILICFSSIIF
;
A
#
# COMPACT_ATOMS: atom_id res chain seq x y z
N MET A 1 -8.22 -43.13 59.76
CA MET A 1 -7.99 -41.74 60.20
C MET A 1 -6.73 -41.27 59.49
N ASN A 2 -6.93 -40.55 58.37
CA ASN A 2 -6.07 -39.57 57.67
C ASN A 2 -4.58 -39.91 57.43
N ARG A 3 -3.96 -39.69 56.27
CA ARG A 3 -4.30 -38.99 55.02
C ARG A 3 -3.24 -39.46 54.03
N GLU A 4 -3.62 -40.01 52.88
CA GLU A 4 -2.73 -40.14 51.73
C GLU A 4 -2.92 -38.86 50.90
N GLU A 5 -1.87 -38.05 50.81
CA GLU A 5 -1.82 -36.89 49.93
C GLU A 5 -1.68 -37.41 48.49
N LYS A 6 -2.79 -37.35 47.74
CA LYS A 6 -2.77 -37.39 46.29
C LYS A 6 -2.58 -35.96 45.81
N GLU A 7 -1.42 -35.68 45.26
CA GLU A 7 -1.18 -34.50 44.44
C GLU A 7 -2.03 -34.65 43.18
N GLU A 8 -3.08 -33.85 43.07
CA GLU A 8 -3.81 -33.62 41.83
C GLU A 8 -2.96 -32.63 41.03
N GLU A 9 -2.23 -33.12 40.03
CA GLU A 9 -1.64 -32.29 38.98
C GLU A 9 -2.81 -31.73 38.14
N GLU A 10 -3.22 -30.51 38.44
CA GLU A 10 -4.04 -29.69 37.56
C GLU A 10 -3.19 -29.35 36.31
N GLU A 11 -3.37 -30.11 35.24
CA GLU A 11 -2.98 -29.65 33.90
C GLU A 11 -3.89 -28.47 33.54
N GLU A 12 -3.45 -27.26 33.86
CA GLU A 12 -3.96 -26.04 33.23
C GLU A 12 -3.64 -26.13 31.73
N GLU A 13 -4.56 -26.69 30.94
CA GLU A 13 -4.56 -26.50 29.50
C GLU A 13 -4.68 -24.99 29.26
N GLU A 14 -3.56 -24.31 29.00
CA GLU A 14 -3.56 -22.96 28.47
C GLU A 14 -4.41 -22.98 27.20
N GLU A 15 -5.63 -22.45 27.29
CA GLU A 15 -6.56 -22.35 26.18
C GLU A 15 -5.89 -21.46 25.13
N ILE A 16 -5.26 -22.08 24.13
CA ILE A 16 -4.68 -21.37 22.99
C ILE A 16 -5.85 -20.73 22.26
N VAL A 17 -6.11 -19.46 22.58
CA VAL A 17 -7.05 -18.63 21.85
C VAL A 17 -6.45 -18.44 20.46
N CYS A 18 -6.90 -19.25 19.49
CA CYS A 18 -6.63 -19.04 18.09
C CYS A 18 -7.32 -17.73 17.66
N LEU A 19 -6.62 -16.61 17.85
CA LEU A 19 -7.03 -15.32 17.34
C LEU A 19 -7.04 -15.42 15.82
N ASP A 20 -8.18 -15.09 15.23
CA ASP A 20 -8.33 -14.96 13.78
C ASP A 20 -7.32 -13.93 13.26
N GLU A 21 -6.82 -14.10 12.03
CA GLU A 21 -5.84 -13.18 11.43
C GLU A 21 -6.36 -11.73 11.43
N SER A 22 -7.69 -11.54 11.41
CA SER A 22 -8.34 -10.24 11.55
C SER A 22 -8.02 -9.49 12.84
N PHE A 23 -7.60 -10.18 13.91
CA PHE A 23 -7.24 -9.54 15.19
C PHE A 23 -5.96 -8.69 15.07
N PHE A 24 -5.07 -9.02 14.12
CA PHE A 24 -3.82 -8.29 13.90
C PHE A 24 -3.92 -7.23 12.79
N ILE A 25 -5.06 -7.15 12.11
CA ILE A 25 -5.29 -6.17 11.04
C ILE A 25 -5.75 -4.87 11.68
N ASN A 26 -4.93 -3.82 11.56
CA ASN A 26 -5.33 -2.47 11.93
C ASN A 26 -6.04 -1.80 10.74
N ASP A 27 -7.36 -1.69 10.82
CA ASP A 27 -8.19 -1.03 9.81
C ASP A 27 -8.68 0.37 10.25
N ASN A 28 -8.06 0.94 11.29
CA ASN A 28 -8.38 2.28 11.81
C ASN A 28 -7.80 3.38 10.92
N TYR A 29 -8.13 3.32 9.62
CA TYR A 29 -7.74 4.29 8.63
C TYR A 29 -8.39 5.64 8.91
N GLN A 30 -7.61 6.69 8.77
CA GLN A 30 -8.09 8.06 8.91
C GLN A 30 -8.05 8.75 7.56
N LEU A 31 -9.13 9.46 7.25
CA LEU A 31 -9.17 10.32 6.07
C LEU A 31 -8.19 11.48 6.30
N THR A 32 -7.18 11.54 5.44
CA THR A 32 -6.07 12.48 5.56
C THR A 32 -5.99 13.32 4.30
N THR A 33 -5.92 14.64 4.49
CA THR A 33 -5.77 15.60 3.41
C THR A 33 -4.30 15.89 3.17
N PHE A 34 -3.83 15.69 1.95
CA PHE A 34 -2.48 16.01 1.50
C PHE A 34 -2.51 17.17 0.51
N THR A 35 -1.54 18.08 0.61
CA THR A 35 -1.43 19.25 -0.28
C THR A 35 -0.06 19.27 -0.94
N PHE A 36 -0.04 19.24 -2.28
CA PHE A 36 1.15 19.29 -3.11
C PHE A 36 1.02 20.43 -4.12
N GLY A 37 1.66 21.57 -3.83
CA GLY A 37 1.46 22.79 -4.61
C GLY A 37 -0.01 23.25 -4.59
N SER A 38 -0.66 23.29 -5.76
CA SER A 38 -2.09 23.63 -5.89
C SER A 38 -3.02 22.41 -5.79
N GLN A 39 -2.45 21.20 -5.69
CA GLN A 39 -3.22 19.97 -5.66
C GLN A 39 -3.54 19.58 -4.22
N VAL A 40 -4.83 19.39 -3.95
CA VAL A 40 -5.31 18.83 -2.69
C VAL A 40 -5.90 17.46 -2.98
N ILE A 41 -5.43 16.42 -2.30
CA ILE A 41 -5.98 15.06 -2.40
C ILE A 41 -6.36 14.58 -1.00
N GLU A 42 -7.36 13.71 -0.94
CA GLU A 42 -7.81 13.09 0.30
C GLU A 42 -7.80 11.58 0.13
N LEU A 43 -7.22 10.87 1.09
CA LEU A 43 -7.15 9.42 1.08
C LEU A 43 -7.15 8.86 2.50
N LEU A 44 -7.58 7.62 2.64
CA LEU A 44 -7.53 6.85 3.87
C LEU A 44 -6.15 6.23 4.05
N CYS A 45 -5.53 6.47 5.20
CA CYS A 45 -4.26 5.85 5.59
C CYS A 45 -4.17 5.67 7.11
N LEU A 46 -3.26 4.80 7.56
CA LEU A 46 -2.88 4.73 8.96
C LEU A 46 -1.94 5.89 9.33
N HIS A 47 -1.94 6.25 10.61
CA HIS A 47 -0.99 7.24 11.18
C HIS A 47 0.08 6.61 12.07
N SER A 48 -0.06 5.31 12.34
CA SER A 48 0.88 4.53 13.16
C SER A 48 1.10 3.19 12.50
N SER A 49 2.36 2.75 12.45
CA SER A 49 2.75 1.46 11.89
C SER A 49 2.07 0.31 12.63
N SER A 50 1.63 -0.69 11.87
CA SER A 50 1.45 -2.03 12.42
C SER A 50 2.80 -2.59 12.85
N THR A 51 2.82 -3.56 13.77
CA THR A 51 4.02 -4.32 14.10
C THR A 51 4.46 -5.25 12.98
N ASP A 52 3.61 -5.44 11.96
CA ASP A 52 3.90 -6.25 10.79
C ASP A 52 4.53 -5.42 9.66
N PHE A 53 5.72 -5.85 9.21
CA PHE A 53 6.49 -5.18 8.16
C PHE A 53 5.78 -5.24 6.80
N ASP A 54 4.97 -6.28 6.54
CA ASP A 54 4.27 -6.46 5.27
C ASP A 54 3.08 -5.48 5.13
N LEU A 55 2.69 -4.83 6.22
CA LEU A 55 1.59 -3.87 6.28
C LEU A 55 2.04 -2.41 6.28
N THR A 56 3.33 -2.15 6.08
CA THR A 56 3.91 -0.81 5.99
C THR A 56 3.32 0.03 4.84
N GLY A 57 2.78 -0.61 3.80
CA GLY A 57 2.08 0.04 2.69
C GLY A 57 0.78 0.76 3.08
N GLN A 58 0.29 0.58 4.31
CA GLN A 58 -0.89 1.30 4.83
C GLN A 58 -0.57 2.72 5.33
N LEU A 59 0.72 3.08 5.40
CA LEU A 59 1.22 4.40 5.76
C LEU A 59 1.60 5.21 4.52
N VAL A 60 1.65 6.53 4.67
CA VAL A 60 2.32 7.41 3.70
C VAL A 60 3.74 7.67 4.16
N TRP A 61 4.71 7.25 3.35
CA TRP A 61 6.13 7.40 3.66
C TRP A 61 6.71 8.75 3.19
N PRO A 62 7.75 9.29 3.86
CA PRO A 62 8.31 10.60 3.53
C PRO A 62 8.83 10.75 2.10
N GLY A 63 9.38 9.70 1.50
CA GLY A 63 9.83 9.71 0.12
C GLY A 63 8.69 9.89 -0.87
N ALA A 64 7.50 9.33 -0.58
CA ALA A 64 6.29 9.57 -1.38
C ALA A 64 5.85 11.03 -1.31
N MET A 65 5.96 11.66 -0.13
CA MET A 65 5.68 13.09 0.03
C MET A 65 6.62 13.96 -0.81
N LEU A 66 7.92 13.65 -0.81
CA LEU A 66 8.92 14.37 -1.59
C LEU A 66 8.73 14.16 -3.10
N LEU A 67 8.43 12.93 -3.53
CA LEU A 67 8.14 12.62 -4.92
C LEU A 67 6.90 13.39 -5.40
N ASN A 68 5.85 13.44 -4.59
CA ASN A 68 4.63 14.17 -4.93
C ASN A 68 4.84 15.68 -5.05
N ASP A 69 5.63 16.27 -4.16
CA ASP A 69 6.01 17.67 -4.28
C ASP A 69 6.78 17.97 -5.56
N TYR A 70 7.63 17.03 -6.00
CA TYR A 70 8.34 17.14 -7.27
C TYR A 70 7.39 17.00 -8.46
N LEU A 71 6.52 15.99 -8.45
CA LEU A 71 5.58 15.72 -9.55
C LEU A 71 4.54 16.85 -9.70
N ALA A 72 4.03 17.40 -8.59
CA ALA A 72 3.11 18.53 -8.62
C ALA A 72 3.72 19.77 -9.29
N LYS A 73 5.03 20.00 -9.11
CA LYS A 73 5.77 21.10 -9.75
C LYS A 73 6.07 20.84 -11.22
N ASN A 74 6.11 19.57 -11.63
CA ASN A 74 6.49 19.12 -12.97
C ASN A 74 5.35 18.34 -13.66
N ALA A 75 4.10 18.67 -13.35
CA ALA A 75 2.92 17.90 -13.78
C ALA A 75 2.74 17.81 -15.31
N GLU A 76 3.37 18.72 -16.06
CA GLU A 76 3.40 18.66 -17.52
C GLU A 76 4.03 17.37 -18.04
N MET A 77 5.07 16.85 -17.37
CA MET A 77 5.75 15.61 -17.75
C MET A 77 4.83 14.39 -17.68
N LEU A 78 3.72 14.47 -16.94
CA LEU A 78 2.75 13.39 -16.79
C LEU A 78 1.68 13.44 -17.88
N ARG A 79 1.59 14.55 -18.63
CA ARG A 79 0.48 14.81 -19.55
C ARG A 79 0.44 13.78 -20.68
N GLY A 80 -0.64 13.01 -20.71
CA GLY A 80 -0.88 12.00 -21.76
C GLY A 80 -0.12 10.69 -21.59
N CYS A 81 0.73 10.57 -20.56
CA CYS A 81 1.49 9.36 -20.26
C CYS A 81 0.60 8.21 -19.80
N SER A 82 1.00 6.99 -20.13
CA SER A 82 0.64 5.76 -19.42
C SER A 82 1.68 5.49 -18.33
N ILE A 83 1.23 5.25 -17.11
CA ILE A 83 2.11 5.15 -15.94
C ILE A 83 1.81 3.86 -15.19
N ILE A 84 2.86 3.21 -14.68
CA ILE A 84 2.75 2.18 -13.65
C ILE A 84 3.47 2.64 -12.39
N GLU A 85 2.84 2.46 -11.24
CA GLU A 85 3.47 2.66 -9.94
C GLU A 85 3.73 1.33 -9.26
N LEU A 86 4.96 1.11 -8.83
CA LEU A 86 5.42 -0.05 -8.10
C LEU A 86 5.39 0.24 -6.61
N GLY A 87 4.79 -0.64 -5.80
CA GLY A 87 4.70 -0.45 -4.36
C GLY A 87 3.90 0.80 -3.99
N SER A 88 2.69 0.90 -4.53
CA SER A 88 1.83 2.08 -4.39
C SER A 88 1.39 2.36 -2.95
N GLY A 89 1.41 1.36 -2.06
CA GLY A 89 0.86 1.51 -0.72
C GLY A 89 -0.59 1.97 -0.76
N VAL A 90 -0.92 3.02 -0.01
CA VAL A 90 -2.25 3.66 -0.03
C VAL A 90 -2.56 4.47 -1.30
N GLY A 91 -1.60 4.63 -2.21
CA GLY A 91 -1.79 5.23 -3.54
C GLY A 91 -1.63 6.75 -3.59
N VAL A 92 -0.99 7.37 -2.60
CA VAL A 92 -0.85 8.84 -2.51
C VAL A 92 -0.22 9.46 -3.76
N THR A 93 0.76 8.79 -4.36
CA THR A 93 1.48 9.28 -5.54
C THR A 93 0.72 9.00 -6.82
N GLY A 94 0.21 7.78 -6.98
CA GLY A 94 -0.73 7.43 -8.02
C GLY A 94 -1.92 8.40 -8.15
N ILE A 95 -2.66 8.60 -7.07
CA ILE A 95 -3.86 9.45 -7.04
C ILE A 95 -3.54 10.91 -7.39
N LEU A 96 -2.36 11.42 -7.01
CA LEU A 96 -1.93 12.73 -7.48
C LEU A 96 -1.70 12.74 -9.00
N CYS A 97 -1.04 11.71 -9.53
CA CYS A 97 -0.67 11.62 -10.94
C CYS A 97 -1.88 11.40 -11.87
N SER A 98 -2.93 10.74 -11.39
CA SER A 98 -4.14 10.44 -12.17
C SER A 98 -4.87 11.70 -12.66
N ARG A 99 -4.60 12.87 -12.05
CA ARG A 99 -5.13 14.18 -12.49
C ARG A 99 -4.48 14.73 -13.75
N PHE A 100 -3.35 14.18 -14.15
CA PHE A 100 -2.52 14.73 -15.22
C PHE A 100 -2.26 13.73 -16.35
N CYS A 101 -2.22 12.43 -16.04
CA CYS A 101 -1.91 11.39 -17.00
C CYS A 101 -3.14 10.86 -17.74
N ARG A 102 -2.92 9.97 -18.71
CA ARG A 102 -3.98 9.31 -19.48
C ARG A 102 -4.43 8.01 -18.82
N GLN A 103 -3.46 7.23 -18.32
CA GLN A 103 -3.67 5.91 -17.75
C GLN A 103 -2.68 5.69 -16.61
N LEU A 104 -3.14 5.03 -15.56
CA LEU A 104 -2.34 4.75 -14.38
C LEU A 104 -2.70 3.38 -13.79
N LEU A 105 -1.70 2.51 -13.70
CA LEU A 105 -1.76 1.23 -13.00
C LEU A 105 -1.02 1.36 -11.67
N LEU A 106 -1.74 1.20 -10.57
CA LEU A 106 -1.19 1.15 -9.21
C LEU A 106 -0.98 -0.30 -8.82
N THR A 107 0.18 -0.61 -8.24
CA THR A 107 0.51 -1.99 -7.90
C THR A 107 1.08 -2.14 -6.51
N ASP A 108 0.66 -3.19 -5.82
CA ASP A 108 1.24 -3.63 -4.57
C ASP A 108 1.14 -5.16 -4.46
N HIS A 109 1.95 -5.77 -3.62
CA HIS A 109 1.99 -7.22 -3.41
C HIS A 109 0.98 -7.68 -2.35
N ASN A 110 0.74 -6.84 -1.34
CA ASN A 110 -0.01 -7.21 -0.14
C ASN A 110 -1.51 -6.99 -0.34
N ASP A 111 -2.33 -8.02 -0.06
CA ASP A 111 -3.76 -7.98 -0.31
C ASP A 111 -4.50 -6.99 0.61
N GLU A 112 -4.06 -6.77 1.84
CA GLU A 112 -4.62 -5.76 2.73
C GLU A 112 -4.31 -4.35 2.25
N VAL A 113 -3.08 -4.12 1.76
CA VAL A 113 -2.69 -2.85 1.14
C VAL A 113 -3.51 -2.60 -0.13
N LEU A 114 -3.72 -3.62 -0.96
CA LEU A 114 -4.57 -3.52 -2.15
C LEU A 114 -6.04 -3.20 -1.80
N LYS A 115 -6.57 -3.69 -0.67
CA LYS A 115 -7.94 -3.35 -0.23
C LYS A 115 -8.06 -1.85 0.06
N ILE A 116 -7.13 -1.27 0.81
CA ILE A 116 -7.17 0.17 1.12
C ILE A 116 -6.87 1.02 -0.12
N LEU A 117 -5.94 0.59 -0.97
CA LEU A 117 -5.65 1.25 -2.24
C LEU A 117 -6.89 1.37 -3.12
N LYS A 118 -7.65 0.27 -3.28
CA LYS A 118 -8.91 0.26 -4.04
C LYS A 118 -9.96 1.21 -3.44
N LYS A 119 -10.10 1.23 -2.11
CA LYS A 119 -10.98 2.19 -1.42
C LYS A 119 -10.59 3.64 -1.73
N ASN A 120 -9.30 3.96 -1.75
CA ASN A 120 -8.82 5.30 -2.08
C ASN A 120 -9.06 5.69 -3.54
N ILE A 121 -8.95 4.74 -4.47
CA ILE A 121 -9.33 4.94 -5.87
C ILE A 121 -10.82 5.28 -5.98
N GLU A 122 -11.69 4.52 -5.29
CA GLU A 122 -13.13 4.78 -5.27
C GLU A 122 -13.46 6.17 -4.70
N LEU A 123 -12.81 6.56 -3.60
CA LEU A 123 -12.96 7.90 -3.01
C LEU A 123 -12.55 9.01 -3.99
N CYS A 124 -11.43 8.85 -4.69
CA CYS A 124 -10.97 9.80 -5.70
C CYS A 124 -11.98 9.94 -6.85
N VAL A 125 -12.47 8.81 -7.39
CA VAL A 125 -13.45 8.82 -8.49
C VAL A 125 -14.79 9.44 -8.06
N SER A 126 -15.18 9.27 -6.80
CA SER A 126 -16.43 9.82 -6.27
C SER A 126 -16.39 11.33 -5.99
N SER A 127 -15.20 11.87 -5.68
CA SER A 127 -15.01 13.28 -5.31
C SER A 127 -14.68 14.17 -6.50
N GLU A 128 -14.13 13.61 -7.58
CA GLU A 128 -13.71 14.35 -8.77
C GLU A 128 -14.71 14.23 -9.94
N ASN A 129 -14.70 15.22 -10.84
CA ASN A 129 -15.52 15.17 -12.05
C ASN A 129 -15.04 14.02 -12.96
N PRO A 130 -15.93 13.14 -13.45
CA PRO A 130 -15.54 11.96 -14.23
C PRO A 130 -14.83 12.24 -15.56
N ASN A 131 -14.82 13.49 -16.02
CA ASN A 131 -14.12 13.93 -17.24
C ASN A 131 -12.67 14.41 -17.00
N CYS A 132 -12.18 14.44 -15.75
CA CYS A 132 -10.85 14.98 -15.41
C CYS A 132 -9.84 13.93 -14.94
N CYS A 133 -10.25 12.68 -14.71
CA CYS A 133 -9.37 11.65 -14.15
C CYS A 133 -8.93 10.64 -15.21
N ALA A 134 -7.66 10.23 -15.15
CA ALA A 134 -7.10 9.11 -15.89
C ALA A 134 -7.88 7.80 -15.63
N GLU A 135 -7.72 6.83 -16.53
CA GLU A 135 -8.04 5.44 -16.21
C GLU A 135 -7.14 4.98 -15.07
N LEU A 136 -7.72 4.78 -13.88
CA LEU A 136 -7.01 4.44 -12.64
C LEU A 136 -7.41 3.04 -12.19
N VAL A 137 -6.44 2.12 -12.15
CA VAL A 137 -6.64 0.71 -11.81
C VAL A 137 -5.63 0.27 -10.77
N ALA A 138 -6.04 -0.60 -9.83
CA ALA A 138 -5.13 -1.27 -8.90
C ALA A 138 -5.07 -2.78 -9.18
N GLU A 139 -3.85 -3.31 -9.32
CA GLU A 139 -3.60 -4.75 -9.51
C GLU A 139 -2.51 -5.26 -8.57
N LYS A 140 -2.53 -6.58 -8.32
CA LYS A 140 -1.51 -7.24 -7.52
C LYS A 140 -0.24 -7.41 -8.35
N LEU A 141 0.88 -6.96 -7.81
CA LEU A 141 2.20 -7.24 -8.37
C LEU A 141 3.18 -7.54 -7.24
N GLU A 142 3.63 -8.78 -7.22
CA GLU A 142 4.76 -9.21 -6.39
C GLU A 142 6.03 -9.15 -7.24
N TRP A 143 7.04 -8.39 -6.80
CA TRP A 143 8.24 -8.22 -7.59
C TRP A 143 9.01 -9.54 -7.74
N GLY A 144 9.43 -9.85 -8.96
CA GLY A 144 10.08 -11.12 -9.29
C GLY A 144 9.10 -12.26 -9.59
N ASN A 145 7.80 -12.09 -9.36
CA ASN A 145 6.80 -13.06 -9.76
C ASN A 145 6.50 -12.96 -11.27
N SER A 146 6.99 -13.93 -12.04
CA SER A 146 6.85 -13.94 -13.51
C SER A 146 5.39 -13.98 -13.97
N ASP A 147 4.51 -14.70 -13.27
CA ASP A 147 3.11 -14.83 -13.66
C ASP A 147 2.38 -13.48 -13.55
N HIS A 148 2.62 -12.73 -12.47
CA HIS A 148 2.05 -11.39 -12.30
C HIS A 148 2.58 -10.41 -13.37
N ILE A 149 3.88 -10.45 -13.63
CA ILE A 149 4.51 -9.61 -14.65
C ILE A 149 3.93 -9.91 -16.04
N ASP A 150 3.84 -11.19 -16.41
CA ASP A 150 3.33 -11.61 -17.71
C ASP A 150 1.86 -11.21 -17.91
N GLN A 151 1.03 -11.30 -16.86
CA GLN A 151 -0.36 -10.84 -16.92
C GLN A 151 -0.46 -9.33 -17.18
N ILE A 152 0.33 -8.52 -16.48
CA ILE A 152 0.38 -7.06 -16.69
C ILE A 152 0.88 -6.74 -18.10
N LEU A 153 1.95 -7.39 -18.57
CA LEU A 153 2.50 -7.16 -19.91
C LEU A 153 1.53 -7.59 -21.03
N GLN A 154 0.74 -8.64 -20.82
CA GLN A 154 -0.30 -9.05 -21.76
C GLN A 154 -1.43 -8.01 -21.84
N ARG A 155 -1.88 -7.50 -20.69
CA ARG A 155 -2.94 -6.47 -20.62
C ARG A 155 -2.47 -5.11 -21.16
N TYR A 156 -1.23 -4.75 -20.87
CA TYR A 156 -0.60 -3.48 -21.24
C TYR A 156 0.49 -3.70 -22.28
N SER A 157 0.14 -4.31 -23.42
CA SER A 157 1.09 -4.66 -24.50
C SER A 157 1.85 -3.47 -25.12
N GLY A 158 1.32 -2.26 -24.97
CA GLY A 158 1.99 -1.00 -25.35
C GLY A 158 3.04 -0.51 -24.35
N GLY A 159 3.15 -1.16 -23.19
CA GLY A 159 4.02 -0.75 -22.08
C GLY A 159 3.53 0.50 -21.35
N PHE A 160 4.44 1.09 -20.57
CA PHE A 160 4.24 2.32 -19.81
C PHE A 160 5.30 3.33 -20.20
N ASP A 161 4.90 4.61 -20.29
CA ASP A 161 5.80 5.73 -20.58
C ASP A 161 6.64 6.10 -19.35
N LEU A 162 6.10 5.87 -18.15
CA LEU A 162 6.75 6.18 -16.88
C LEU A 162 6.52 5.07 -15.84
N ILE A 163 7.56 4.76 -15.07
CA ILE A 163 7.50 3.87 -13.91
C ILE A 163 7.79 4.71 -12.67
N LEU A 164 6.88 4.68 -11.70
CA LEU A 164 6.99 5.36 -10.42
C LEU A 164 7.26 4.37 -9.29
N GLY A 165 7.89 4.85 -8.23
CA GLY A 165 8.11 4.11 -6.99
C GLY A 165 8.76 5.01 -5.95
N ALA A 166 8.20 5.03 -4.75
CA ALA A 166 8.68 5.83 -3.63
C ALA A 166 8.89 4.95 -2.39
N ASP A 167 10.05 5.08 -1.75
CA ASP A 167 10.43 4.27 -0.57
C ASP A 167 10.34 2.73 -0.77
N ILE A 168 10.45 2.29 -2.02
CA ILE A 168 10.38 0.88 -2.42
C ILE A 168 11.71 0.12 -2.28
N TYR A 169 12.81 0.83 -2.08
CA TYR A 169 14.12 0.24 -1.85
C TYR A 169 14.52 0.45 -0.39
N ILE A 170 14.37 -0.59 0.43
CA ILE A 170 14.78 -0.58 1.83
C ILE A 170 16.03 -1.46 1.95
N LEU A 171 17.16 -0.83 2.28
CA LEU A 171 18.39 -1.54 2.63
C LEU A 171 18.18 -2.29 3.95
N ILE A 172 17.86 -3.58 3.87
CA ILE A 172 17.99 -4.49 5.02
C ILE A 172 19.48 -4.72 5.22
N CYS A 173 20.14 -3.84 5.96
CA CYS A 173 21.47 -4.11 6.50
C CYS A 173 21.35 -5.26 7.50
N PHE A 174 21.53 -6.50 7.04
CA PHE A 174 21.95 -7.58 7.93
C PHE A 174 23.34 -7.24 8.45
N SER A 175 23.38 -6.51 9.57
CA SER A 175 24.57 -6.52 10.40
C SER A 175 24.62 -7.90 11.02
N SER A 176 25.34 -8.83 10.40
CA SER A 176 25.86 -9.99 11.13
C SER A 176 26.80 -9.45 12.20
N ILE A 177 26.25 -9.07 13.35
CA ILE A 177 27.02 -8.91 14.58
C ILE A 177 27.34 -10.34 15.01
N ILE A 178 28.45 -10.86 14.50
CA ILE A 178 29.16 -11.97 15.12
C ILE A 178 30.11 -11.31 16.12
N PHE A 179 29.78 -11.40 17.40
CA PHE A 179 30.76 -11.27 18.48
C PHE A 179 31.32 -12.66 18.79
#